data_AF-A0A813GUF8-F1
#
_entry.id   AF-A0A813GUF8-F1
#
_cell.length_a   1.000
_cell.length_b   1.000
_cell.length_c   1.000
_cell.angle_alpha   90.00
_cell.angle_beta   90.00
_cell.angle_gamma   90.00
#
_symmetry.space_group_name_H-M   'P 1'
#
loop_
_entity.id
_entity.type
_entity.pdbx_description
1 polymer ?
#
loop_
_entity_poly.entity_id
_entity_poly.type
_entity_poly.pdbx_seq_one_letter_code
_entity_poly.pdbx_strand_id
1 'polypeptide(L)'
;MAPALLKLMVLASALVAAEMGSREPSDSAERCLSEDEVEDSEERLVSIMQTELLQKEVRRFKASDKFPMRTDAVGEDEATLVAGELAEQELLAQLIRKEESLASISKDIQSNKVAVHEIMSSPHKQLSAQAQAPSSGPVDCEKYPMFCDPKVNCSQNPLTEDDRKAIGKQLATADGHVNYRTWCLAYPMYATSVQNCIVEGDVKGYAQSMFEAQKKLKLLDADAIYCFSAGHCNKTEVTDSTSLASTTEAECDSRYGHKQWTSVGWTDFMAVLARALDVGKTHQIPKEWKVTGWSSLVKLARHEADISAMTACAMGNYLCDLSYCHANYCQNPQYRERFGNLSWVYPDVWESSQ
;
A
#
# COMPACT_ATOMS: atom_id res chain seq x y z
N MET A 1 13.67 -10.56 -0.25
CA MET A 1 12.79 -9.79 -1.18
C MET A 1 11.30 -10.09 -1.02
N ALA A 2 10.75 -11.27 -1.41
CA ALA A 2 9.30 -11.53 -1.32
C ALA A 2 8.65 -11.38 0.08
N PRO A 3 9.31 -11.74 1.22
CA PRO A 3 8.70 -11.59 2.55
C PRO A 3 8.71 -10.15 3.08
N ALA A 4 9.65 -9.30 2.64
CA ALA A 4 9.80 -7.93 3.14
C ALA A 4 8.89 -6.96 2.39
N LEU A 5 8.79 -7.10 1.06
CA LEU A 5 7.87 -6.32 0.25
C LEU A 5 6.42 -6.57 0.67
N LEU A 6 6.09 -7.84 0.94
CA LEU A 6 4.79 -8.28 1.43
C LEU A 6 4.39 -7.65 2.77
N LYS A 7 5.32 -7.57 3.73
CA LYS A 7 5.07 -6.93 5.03
C LYS A 7 4.64 -5.47 4.84
N LEU A 8 5.25 -4.78 3.88
CA LEU A 8 4.88 -3.42 3.48
C LEU A 8 3.55 -3.36 2.71
N MET A 9 3.30 -4.27 1.76
CA MET A 9 2.03 -4.28 0.98
C MET A 9 0.79 -4.41 1.87
N VAL A 10 0.97 -5.04 3.03
CA VAL A 10 -0.13 -5.55 3.84
C VAL A 10 -0.35 -4.74 5.13
N LEU A 11 0.70 -4.18 5.74
CA LEU A 11 0.54 -3.34 6.93
C LEU A 11 -0.26 -2.06 6.67
N ALA A 12 -0.39 -1.62 5.43
CA ALA A 12 -0.98 -0.33 5.13
C ALA A 12 -2.49 -0.25 5.02
N SER A 13 -3.14 -1.18 4.36
CA SER A 13 -4.60 -1.15 4.29
C SER A 13 -5.23 -1.29 5.69
N ALA A 14 -4.51 -1.94 6.61
CA ALA A 14 -4.87 -2.16 8.01
C ALA A 14 -4.85 -0.91 8.91
N LEU A 15 -3.99 0.07 8.62
CA LEU A 15 -3.66 1.17 9.53
C LEU A 15 -4.48 2.45 9.30
N VAL A 16 -5.12 2.59 8.13
CA VAL A 16 -6.00 3.73 7.83
C VAL A 16 -7.27 3.76 8.71
N ALA A 17 -7.64 2.61 9.32
CA ALA A 17 -8.79 2.50 10.21
C ALA A 17 -8.60 3.10 11.63
N ALA A 18 -7.46 3.74 11.92
CA ALA A 18 -6.97 3.82 13.30
C ALA A 18 -7.01 5.19 14.00
N GLU A 19 -6.96 6.33 13.31
CA GLU A 19 -6.34 7.48 14.00
C GLU A 19 -6.82 8.87 13.57
N MET A 20 -8.09 9.23 13.84
CA MET A 20 -8.54 10.64 13.88
C MET A 20 -9.66 10.94 14.90
N GLY A 21 -9.64 10.26 16.06
CA GLY A 21 -10.45 10.65 17.22
C GLY A 21 -9.76 11.75 18.02
N SER A 22 -10.26 12.99 17.93
CA SER A 22 -9.80 14.13 18.73
C SER A 22 -9.78 13.78 20.23
N ARG A 23 -8.59 13.80 20.85
CA ARG A 23 -8.38 13.64 22.30
C ARG A 23 -8.25 15.02 22.95
N GLU A 24 -9.00 15.25 24.02
CA GLU A 24 -8.61 16.23 25.05
C GLU A 24 -7.36 15.70 25.80
N PRO A 25 -6.49 16.59 26.31
CA PRO A 25 -5.21 16.19 26.87
C PRO A 25 -5.38 15.55 28.26
N SER A 26 -4.82 14.34 28.44
CA SER A 26 -4.55 13.77 29.75
C SER A 26 -3.03 13.70 29.99
N ASP A 27 -2.59 14.21 31.14
CA ASP A 27 -1.20 14.45 31.58
C ASP A 27 -0.29 13.21 31.77
N SER A 28 -0.23 12.29 30.82
CA SER A 28 0.83 11.26 30.80
C SER A 28 1.77 11.51 29.62
N ALA A 29 2.95 12.04 29.93
CA ALA A 29 4.03 12.28 28.98
C ALA A 29 4.57 10.95 28.42
N GLU A 30 3.96 10.46 27.34
CA GLU A 30 4.58 9.49 26.45
C GLU A 30 5.53 10.25 25.50
N ARG A 31 6.80 9.85 25.48
CA ARG A 31 7.82 10.43 24.61
C ARG A 31 7.62 9.88 23.20
N CYS A 32 7.07 10.69 22.30
CA CYS A 32 7.12 10.43 20.87
C CYS A 32 8.57 10.44 20.39
N LEU A 33 8.91 9.52 19.47
CA LEU A 33 10.18 9.54 18.76
C LEU A 33 10.29 10.84 17.95
N SER A 34 11.47 11.45 17.89
CA SER A 34 11.69 12.62 17.04
C SER A 34 11.67 12.23 15.56
N GLU A 35 11.40 13.19 14.68
CA GLU A 35 11.46 12.99 13.22
C GLU A 35 12.81 12.39 12.79
N ASP A 36 13.91 12.85 13.40
CA ASP A 36 15.27 12.33 13.18
C ASP A 36 15.42 10.84 13.54
N GLU A 37 14.75 10.34 14.59
CA GLU A 37 14.81 8.93 15.00
C GLU A 37 14.03 8.02 14.03
N VAL A 38 13.02 8.58 13.37
CA VAL A 38 12.24 7.88 12.34
C VAL A 38 13.02 7.81 11.02
N GLU A 39 13.65 8.90 10.61
CA GLU A 39 14.47 8.95 9.39
C GLU A 39 15.67 7.99 9.48
N ASP A 40 16.39 7.96 10.61
CA ASP A 40 17.49 7.00 10.85
C ASP A 40 16.99 5.54 10.81
N SER A 41 15.77 5.29 11.27
CA SER A 41 15.17 3.95 11.21
C SER A 41 14.83 3.50 9.78
N GLU A 42 14.44 4.44 8.91
CA GLU A 42 14.14 4.17 7.49
C GLU A 42 15.41 3.96 6.67
N GLU A 43 16.44 4.79 6.86
CA GLU A 43 17.75 4.60 6.22
C GLU A 43 18.36 3.24 6.58
N ARG A 44 18.22 2.81 7.84
CA ARG A 44 18.65 1.48 8.30
C ARG A 44 17.88 0.36 7.60
N LEU A 45 16.57 0.49 7.42
CA LEU A 45 15.74 -0.50 6.71
C LEU A 45 16.14 -0.65 5.24
N VAL A 46 16.41 0.47 4.56
CA VAL A 46 16.90 0.47 3.17
C VAL A 46 18.27 -0.23 3.07
N SER A 47 19.17 0.06 4.01
CA SER A 47 20.49 -0.60 4.09
C SER A 47 20.36 -2.12 4.27
N ILE A 48 19.42 -2.60 5.10
CA ILE A 48 19.13 -4.03 5.30
C ILE A 48 18.63 -4.69 4.01
N MET A 49 17.78 -4.01 3.25
CA MET A 49 17.25 -4.55 2.00
C MET A 49 18.33 -4.67 0.92
N GLN A 50 19.18 -3.65 0.78
CA GLN A 50 20.33 -3.68 -0.13
C GLN A 50 21.34 -4.77 0.25
N THR A 51 21.55 -4.94 1.55
CA THR A 51 22.39 -6.00 2.14
C THR A 51 21.93 -7.40 1.74
N GLU A 52 20.63 -7.72 1.89
CA GLU A 52 20.12 -9.03 1.50
C GLU A 52 20.24 -9.29 -0.01
N LEU A 53 20.09 -8.23 -0.82
CA LEU A 53 20.24 -8.29 -2.28
C LEU A 53 21.68 -8.65 -2.67
N LEU A 54 22.66 -7.94 -2.11
CA LEU A 54 24.08 -8.22 -2.29
C LEU A 54 24.46 -9.63 -1.82
N GLN A 55 23.98 -10.05 -0.64
CA GLN A 55 24.24 -11.41 -0.15
C GLN A 55 23.67 -12.48 -1.08
N LYS A 56 22.51 -12.24 -1.70
CA LYS A 56 21.91 -13.17 -2.67
C LYS A 56 22.74 -13.25 -3.96
N GLU A 57 23.27 -12.14 -4.44
CA GLU A 57 24.17 -12.12 -5.60
C GLU A 57 25.50 -12.82 -5.30
N VAL A 58 26.08 -12.58 -4.12
CA VAL A 58 27.29 -13.30 -3.66
C VAL A 58 27.04 -14.80 -3.56
N ARG A 59 25.89 -15.24 -3.04
CA ARG A 59 25.52 -16.67 -3.01
C ARG A 59 25.34 -17.25 -4.41
N ARG A 60 24.74 -16.49 -5.33
CA ARG A 60 24.60 -16.89 -6.75
C ARG A 60 25.96 -17.01 -7.43
N PHE A 61 26.88 -16.08 -7.13
CA PHE A 61 28.26 -16.10 -7.61
C PHE A 61 29.03 -17.30 -7.05
N LYS A 62 28.95 -17.56 -5.74
CA LYS A 62 29.59 -18.71 -5.07
C LYS A 62 29.02 -20.06 -5.53
N ALA A 63 27.72 -20.14 -5.86
CA ALA A 63 27.07 -21.38 -6.34
C ALA A 63 27.27 -21.63 -7.84
N SER A 64 27.84 -20.67 -8.57
CA SER A 64 28.26 -20.84 -9.94
C SER A 64 29.62 -21.55 -9.94
N ASP A 65 29.62 -22.89 -9.86
CA ASP A 65 30.80 -23.78 -10.04
C ASP A 65 31.45 -23.68 -11.45
N LYS A 66 31.16 -22.62 -12.20
CA LYS A 66 31.65 -22.37 -13.55
C LYS A 66 32.53 -21.13 -13.57
N PHE A 67 33.69 -21.22 -12.93
CA PHE A 67 34.87 -20.61 -13.52
C PHE A 67 35.59 -21.71 -14.27
N PRO A 68 35.49 -21.80 -15.62
CA PRO A 68 36.43 -22.60 -16.36
C PRO A 68 37.82 -22.02 -16.09
N MET A 69 38.62 -22.68 -15.26
CA MET A 69 40.05 -22.44 -15.23
C MET A 69 40.53 -22.69 -16.66
N ARG A 70 40.87 -21.60 -17.35
CA ARG A 70 41.33 -21.61 -18.73
C ARG A 70 42.77 -22.13 -18.70
N THR A 71 42.95 -23.45 -18.74
CA THR A 71 44.28 -24.07 -18.68
C THR A 71 45.03 -23.99 -20.01
N ASP A 72 44.38 -23.57 -21.09
CA ASP A 72 44.91 -23.71 -22.45
C ASP A 72 44.94 -22.35 -23.18
N ALA A 73 45.83 -21.46 -22.78
CA ALA A 73 46.20 -20.28 -23.57
C ALA A 73 47.70 -19.99 -23.43
N VAL A 74 48.50 -20.75 -24.19
CA VAL A 74 49.92 -20.47 -24.38
C VAL A 74 50.05 -19.29 -25.34
N GLY A 75 50.32 -18.10 -24.81
CA GLY A 75 50.70 -16.93 -25.62
C GLY A 75 50.18 -15.56 -25.19
N GLU A 76 49.55 -15.41 -24.03
CA GLU A 76 49.19 -14.08 -23.51
C GLU A 76 50.34 -13.52 -22.64
N ASP A 77 50.66 -12.24 -22.88
CA ASP A 77 51.72 -11.47 -22.22
C ASP A 77 51.55 -11.53 -20.68
N GLU A 78 52.62 -11.91 -19.98
CA GLU A 78 52.66 -12.20 -18.53
C GLU A 78 52.10 -11.02 -17.69
N ALA A 79 52.21 -9.80 -18.21
CA ALA A 79 51.64 -8.60 -17.61
C ALA A 79 50.09 -8.58 -17.55
N THR A 80 49.42 -9.23 -18.50
CA THR A 80 47.95 -9.25 -18.60
C THR A 80 47.35 -10.24 -17.60
N LEU A 81 48.03 -11.37 -17.38
CA LEU A 81 47.67 -12.38 -16.38
C LEU A 81 47.76 -11.81 -14.96
N VAL A 82 48.85 -11.11 -14.64
CA VAL A 82 49.04 -10.50 -13.32
C VAL A 82 48.00 -9.39 -13.04
N ALA A 83 47.61 -8.60 -14.05
CA ALA A 83 46.59 -7.56 -13.89
C ALA A 83 45.19 -8.14 -13.61
N GLY A 84 44.86 -9.29 -14.22
CA GLY A 84 43.60 -10.00 -13.97
C GLY A 84 43.51 -10.55 -12.54
N GLU A 85 44.58 -11.19 -12.06
CA GLU A 85 44.64 -11.74 -10.70
C GLU A 85 44.54 -10.64 -9.63
N LEU A 86 45.16 -9.47 -9.86
CA LEU A 86 45.07 -8.34 -8.94
C LEU A 86 43.65 -7.77 -8.85
N ALA A 87 42.96 -7.64 -9.98
CA ALA A 87 41.59 -7.14 -10.02
C ALA A 87 40.61 -8.10 -9.32
N GLU A 88 40.84 -9.41 -9.46
CA GLU A 88 40.04 -10.44 -8.78
C GLU A 88 40.29 -10.44 -7.26
N GLN A 89 41.54 -10.30 -6.83
CA GLN A 89 41.89 -10.16 -5.40
C GLN A 89 41.30 -8.90 -4.77
N GLU A 90 41.30 -7.77 -5.48
CA GLU A 90 40.69 -6.53 -5.00
C GLU A 90 39.16 -6.66 -4.90
N LEU A 91 38.51 -7.29 -5.89
CA LEU A 91 37.08 -7.57 -5.84
C LEU A 91 36.71 -8.48 -4.66
N LEU A 92 37.49 -9.53 -4.41
CA LEU A 92 37.28 -10.43 -3.28
C LEU A 92 37.47 -9.71 -1.94
N ALA A 93 38.50 -8.86 -1.81
CA ALA A 93 38.72 -8.04 -0.63
C ALA A 93 37.57 -7.05 -0.38
N GLN A 94 37.00 -6.45 -1.43
CA GLN A 94 35.81 -5.60 -1.32
C GLN A 94 34.57 -6.38 -0.86
N LEU A 95 34.39 -7.61 -1.34
CA LEU A 95 33.29 -8.48 -0.91
C LEU A 95 33.42 -8.89 0.57
N ILE A 96 34.63 -9.21 1.03
CA ILE A 96 34.90 -9.54 2.44
C ILE A 96 34.63 -8.35 3.36
N ARG A 97 35.13 -7.14 3.00
CA ARG A 97 34.86 -5.91 3.77
C ARG A 97 33.36 -5.59 3.84
N LYS A 98 32.62 -5.85 2.76
CA LYS A 98 31.16 -5.76 2.78
C LYS A 98 30.58 -6.79 3.74
N GLU A 99 30.93 -8.07 3.64
CA GLU A 99 30.40 -9.13 4.51
C GLU A 99 30.59 -8.84 6.01
N GLU A 100 31.75 -8.29 6.42
CA GLU A 100 32.02 -7.84 7.79
C GLU A 100 31.13 -6.66 8.23
N SER A 101 30.96 -5.66 7.36
CA SER A 101 30.03 -4.54 7.59
C SER A 101 28.59 -5.03 7.76
N LEU A 102 28.17 -6.01 6.95
CA LEU A 102 26.85 -6.62 7.04
C LEU A 102 26.65 -7.41 8.34
N ALA A 103 27.69 -8.09 8.82
CA ALA A 103 27.64 -8.80 10.11
C ALA A 103 27.48 -7.84 11.30
N SER A 104 28.13 -6.67 11.24
CA SER A 104 27.95 -5.61 12.25
C SER A 104 26.52 -5.09 12.25
N ILE A 105 25.99 -4.74 11.07
CA ILE A 105 24.60 -4.25 10.91
C ILE A 105 23.59 -5.30 11.40
N SER A 106 23.82 -6.59 11.12
CA SER A 106 22.96 -7.68 11.60
C SER A 106 22.89 -7.76 13.12
N LYS A 107 23.99 -7.46 13.82
CA LYS A 107 24.04 -7.52 15.29
C LYS A 107 23.23 -6.37 15.92
N ASP A 108 23.31 -5.18 15.32
CA ASP A 108 22.55 -4.01 15.77
C ASP A 108 21.05 -4.20 15.58
N ILE A 109 20.64 -4.85 14.47
CA ILE A 109 19.24 -5.22 14.22
C ILE A 109 18.73 -6.21 15.25
N GLN A 110 19.54 -7.20 15.62
CA GLN A 110 19.15 -8.21 16.61
C GLN A 110 18.92 -7.57 17.99
N SER A 111 19.76 -6.60 18.36
CA SER A 111 19.64 -5.83 19.62
C SER A 111 18.39 -4.95 19.63
N ASN A 112 18.06 -4.32 18.50
CA ASN A 112 16.92 -3.40 18.40
C ASN A 112 15.57 -4.11 18.21
N LYS A 113 15.56 -5.38 17.77
CA LYS A 113 14.36 -6.21 17.67
C LYS A 113 13.62 -6.37 19.00
N VAL A 114 14.35 -6.33 20.12
CA VAL A 114 13.79 -6.42 21.48
C VAL A 114 13.04 -5.13 21.83
N ALA A 115 13.59 -3.97 21.47
CA ALA A 115 12.97 -2.66 21.75
C ALA A 115 11.70 -2.41 20.89
N VAL A 116 11.71 -2.83 19.63
CA VAL A 116 10.56 -2.67 18.71
C VAL A 116 9.37 -3.55 19.12
N HIS A 117 9.61 -4.76 19.65
CA HIS A 117 8.55 -5.65 20.11
C HIS A 117 7.80 -5.08 21.33
N GLU A 118 8.47 -4.31 22.18
CA GLU A 118 7.87 -3.70 23.37
C GLU A 118 6.96 -2.51 22.99
N ILE A 119 7.40 -1.68 22.03
CA ILE A 119 6.68 -0.50 21.53
C ILE A 119 5.41 -0.88 20.74
N MET A 120 5.46 -1.93 19.92
CA MET A 120 4.30 -2.33 19.08
C MET A 120 3.20 -3.09 19.85
N SER A 121 3.42 -3.47 21.11
CA SER A 121 2.46 -4.25 21.90
C SER A 121 1.39 -3.41 22.64
N SER A 122 1.59 -2.09 22.74
CA SER A 122 0.74 -1.16 23.50
C SER A 122 -0.43 -0.52 22.72
N PRO A 123 -0.31 -0.13 21.43
CA PRO A 123 -1.40 0.58 20.73
C PRO A 123 -2.62 -0.30 20.40
N HIS A 124 -2.41 -1.61 20.18
CA HIS A 124 -3.42 -2.48 19.57
C HIS A 124 -4.69 -2.73 20.40
N LYS A 125 -4.67 -2.52 21.73
CA LYS A 125 -5.87 -2.72 22.56
C LYS A 125 -6.95 -1.65 22.35
N GLN A 126 -6.61 -0.43 21.94
CA GLN A 126 -7.59 0.63 21.66
C GLN A 126 -8.16 0.58 20.23
N LEU A 127 -7.38 0.06 19.27
CA LEU A 127 -7.77 -0.11 17.86
C LEU A 127 -8.99 -1.02 17.66
N SER A 128 -9.10 -2.12 18.42
CA SER A 128 -10.24 -3.05 18.31
C SER A 128 -11.55 -2.51 18.89
N ALA A 129 -11.49 -1.45 19.71
CA ALA A 129 -12.66 -0.82 20.30
C ALA A 129 -13.26 0.28 19.40
N GLN A 130 -12.47 0.88 18.50
CA GLN A 130 -12.93 1.93 17.57
C GLN A 130 -13.37 1.39 16.20
N ALA A 131 -12.91 0.19 15.82
CA ALA A 131 -13.49 -0.57 14.70
C ALA A 131 -14.82 -1.27 15.07
N GLN A 132 -15.29 -1.10 16.31
CA GLN A 132 -16.68 -1.42 16.66
C GLN A 132 -17.57 -0.47 15.85
N ALA A 133 -18.68 -1.01 15.32
CA ALA A 133 -19.60 -0.34 14.41
C ALA A 133 -19.73 1.17 14.70
N PRO A 134 -19.78 2.03 13.64
CA PRO A 134 -19.87 3.48 13.80
C PRO A 134 -20.88 3.77 14.90
N SER A 135 -20.44 4.49 15.93
CA SER A 135 -21.23 4.72 17.13
C SER A 135 -22.64 5.07 16.69
N SER A 136 -23.64 4.35 17.18
CA SER A 136 -25.05 4.50 16.76
C SER A 136 -25.65 5.87 17.13
N GLY A 137 -24.80 6.85 17.47
CA GLY A 137 -25.17 8.22 17.75
C GLY A 137 -25.45 9.00 16.47
N PRO A 138 -26.14 10.14 16.62
CA PRO A 138 -26.39 11.06 15.51
C PRO A 138 -25.08 11.63 14.96
N VAL A 139 -25.06 11.90 13.65
CA VAL A 139 -23.95 12.59 12.96
C VAL A 139 -23.84 14.02 13.50
N ASP A 140 -22.64 14.42 13.90
CA ASP A 140 -22.34 15.78 14.36
C ASP A 140 -22.05 16.67 13.14
N CYS A 141 -23.08 17.35 12.64
CA CYS A 141 -22.98 18.23 11.48
C CYS A 141 -22.20 19.52 11.74
N GLU A 142 -22.00 19.92 13.00
CA GLU A 142 -21.18 21.10 13.33
C GLU A 142 -19.70 20.75 13.16
N LYS A 143 -19.31 19.57 13.64
CA LYS A 143 -17.92 19.10 13.55
C LYS A 143 -17.56 18.48 12.20
N TYR A 144 -18.51 17.79 11.56
CA TYR A 144 -18.30 17.04 10.33
C TYR A 144 -19.37 17.36 9.27
N PRO A 145 -19.46 18.61 8.80
CA PRO A 145 -20.52 19.06 7.90
C PRO A 145 -20.57 18.29 6.57
N MET A 146 -19.44 17.75 6.10
CA MET A 146 -19.37 16.97 4.85
C MET A 146 -20.26 15.72 4.85
N PHE A 147 -20.48 15.08 6.00
CA PHE A 147 -21.38 13.93 6.11
C PHE A 147 -22.86 14.34 6.16
N CYS A 148 -23.14 15.64 6.33
CA CYS A 148 -24.47 16.22 6.29
C CYS A 148 -24.78 16.92 4.95
N ASP A 149 -23.80 17.00 4.05
CA ASP A 149 -23.99 17.50 2.69
C ASP A 149 -25.09 16.68 1.98
N PRO A 150 -26.02 17.32 1.23
CA PRO A 150 -27.10 16.61 0.54
C PRO A 150 -26.66 15.46 -0.38
N LYS A 151 -25.42 15.48 -0.89
CA LYS A 151 -24.85 14.37 -1.68
C LYS A 151 -24.60 13.12 -0.84
N VAL A 152 -24.15 13.28 0.41
CA VAL A 152 -23.76 12.17 1.31
C VAL A 152 -24.91 11.81 2.25
N ASN A 153 -25.51 12.83 2.87
CA ASN A 153 -26.76 12.81 3.61
C ASN A 153 -26.87 11.77 4.75
N CYS A 154 -25.82 11.63 5.57
CA CYS A 154 -25.82 10.69 6.69
C CYS A 154 -26.72 11.13 7.86
N SER A 155 -26.96 12.43 8.03
CA SER A 155 -27.74 12.95 9.17
C SER A 155 -29.24 12.89 8.96
N GLN A 156 -29.75 13.23 7.76
CA GLN A 156 -31.19 13.21 7.48
C GLN A 156 -31.67 11.81 7.08
N ASN A 157 -30.77 10.96 6.59
CA ASN A 157 -31.08 9.59 6.19
C ASN A 157 -30.04 8.58 6.74
N PRO A 158 -29.99 8.39 8.08
CA PRO A 158 -29.03 7.48 8.72
C PRO A 158 -29.19 6.05 8.19
N LEU A 159 -28.08 5.31 8.13
CA LEU A 159 -28.10 3.92 7.68
C LEU A 159 -28.87 3.04 8.67
N THR A 160 -29.97 2.45 8.20
CA THR A 160 -30.71 1.39 8.90
C THR A 160 -29.91 0.08 8.87
N GLU A 161 -30.34 -0.92 9.66
CA GLU A 161 -29.71 -2.25 9.61
C GLU A 161 -29.87 -2.92 8.23
N ASP A 162 -31.04 -2.73 7.60
CA ASP A 162 -31.29 -3.24 6.25
C ASP A 162 -30.39 -2.54 5.22
N ASP A 163 -30.17 -1.22 5.34
CA ASP A 163 -29.20 -0.50 4.52
C ASP A 163 -27.79 -1.08 4.68
N ARG A 164 -27.35 -1.33 5.92
CA ARG A 164 -26.01 -1.89 6.20
C ARG A 164 -25.86 -3.27 5.59
N LYS A 165 -26.88 -4.11 5.69
CA LYS A 165 -26.90 -5.45 5.08
C LYS A 165 -26.89 -5.40 3.55
N ALA A 166 -27.60 -4.43 2.96
CA ALA A 166 -27.59 -4.21 1.52
C ALA A 166 -26.21 -3.71 1.04
N ILE A 167 -25.67 -2.67 1.67
CA ILE A 167 -24.34 -2.11 1.38
C ILE A 167 -23.23 -3.16 1.60
N GLY A 168 -23.41 -4.02 2.59
CA GLY A 168 -22.56 -5.18 2.84
C GLY A 168 -22.37 -6.08 1.61
N LYS A 169 -23.37 -6.14 0.73
CA LYS A 169 -23.36 -6.93 -0.51
C LYS A 169 -23.11 -6.11 -1.77
N GLN A 170 -23.49 -4.84 -1.77
CA GLN A 170 -23.42 -3.97 -2.93
C GLN A 170 -23.29 -2.51 -2.50
N LEU A 171 -22.14 -1.90 -2.79
CA LEU A 171 -21.86 -0.50 -2.46
C LEU A 171 -22.58 0.45 -3.41
N ALA A 172 -22.53 0.18 -4.72
CA ALA A 172 -23.21 0.98 -5.74
C ALA A 172 -24.73 1.00 -5.51
N THR A 173 -25.41 1.99 -6.07
CA THR A 173 -26.88 2.05 -6.02
C THR A 173 -27.49 0.84 -6.73
N ALA A 174 -28.75 0.52 -6.44
CA ALA A 174 -29.43 -0.64 -7.01
C ALA A 174 -29.55 -0.58 -8.55
N ASP A 175 -29.51 0.62 -9.13
CA ASP A 175 -29.52 0.90 -10.56
C ASP A 175 -28.12 0.98 -11.19
N GLY A 176 -27.05 0.71 -10.42
CA GLY A 176 -25.68 0.58 -10.94
C GLY A 176 -24.88 1.87 -11.02
N HIS A 177 -25.19 2.86 -10.18
CA HIS A 177 -24.48 4.14 -10.13
C HIS A 177 -23.65 4.31 -8.84
N VAL A 178 -22.78 5.31 -8.83
CA VAL A 178 -22.04 5.71 -7.61
C VAL A 178 -22.99 6.02 -6.45
N ASN A 179 -22.63 5.61 -5.24
CA ASN A 179 -23.46 5.76 -4.05
C ASN A 179 -22.70 6.46 -2.93
N TYR A 180 -22.76 7.79 -2.89
CA TYR A 180 -22.08 8.58 -1.86
C TYR A 180 -22.57 8.33 -0.43
N ARG A 181 -23.78 7.79 -0.24
CA ARG A 181 -24.31 7.45 1.11
C ARG A 181 -23.51 6.33 1.78
N THR A 182 -22.76 5.53 1.00
CA THR A 182 -21.86 4.51 1.57
C THR A 182 -20.76 5.10 2.46
N TRP A 183 -20.37 6.37 2.26
CA TRP A 183 -19.43 7.06 3.16
C TRP A 183 -19.94 7.14 4.60
N CYS A 184 -21.25 7.01 4.85
CA CYS A 184 -21.80 6.94 6.20
C CYS A 184 -21.29 5.74 7.01
N LEU A 185 -20.76 4.68 6.36
CA LEU A 185 -20.08 3.58 7.05
C LEU A 185 -18.71 3.97 7.61
N ALA A 186 -18.10 5.02 7.06
CA ALA A 186 -16.73 5.45 7.33
C ALA A 186 -16.67 6.71 8.23
N TYR A 187 -17.81 7.16 8.76
CA TYR A 187 -17.90 8.30 9.66
C TYR A 187 -17.21 8.02 11.01
N PRO A 188 -16.44 8.97 11.58
CA PRO A 188 -16.00 10.26 11.01
C PRO A 188 -14.62 10.20 10.34
N MET A 189 -14.03 9.01 10.25
CA MET A 189 -12.62 8.78 9.93
C MET A 189 -12.15 9.40 8.61
N TYR A 190 -13.03 9.44 7.61
CA TYR A 190 -12.71 9.95 6.27
C TYR A 190 -13.27 11.35 6.00
N ALA A 191 -13.51 12.16 7.04
CA ALA A 191 -14.07 13.51 6.90
C ALA A 191 -13.33 14.36 5.86
N THR A 192 -12.00 14.44 5.94
CA THR A 192 -11.19 15.23 4.99
C THR A 192 -11.29 14.68 3.56
N SER A 193 -11.28 13.35 3.40
CA SER A 193 -11.44 12.69 2.11
C SER A 193 -12.79 13.01 1.47
N VAL A 194 -13.88 12.92 2.24
CA VAL A 194 -15.24 13.22 1.77
C VAL A 194 -15.39 14.71 1.42
N GLN A 195 -14.85 15.61 2.26
CA GLN A 195 -14.89 17.05 2.01
C GLN A 195 -14.20 17.38 0.67
N ASN A 196 -12.93 17.03 0.53
CA ASN A 196 -12.14 17.42 -0.63
C ASN A 196 -12.65 16.73 -1.90
N CYS A 197 -12.85 15.42 -1.87
CA CYS A 197 -13.18 14.65 -3.08
C CYS A 197 -14.65 14.76 -3.49
N ILE A 198 -15.59 14.62 -2.56
CA ILE A 198 -17.01 14.40 -2.88
C ILE A 198 -17.80 15.71 -2.85
N VAL A 199 -17.59 16.50 -1.79
CA VAL A 199 -18.32 17.74 -1.57
C VAL A 199 -17.77 18.83 -2.49
N GLU A 200 -16.48 19.13 -2.38
CA GLU A 200 -15.80 20.22 -3.08
C GLU A 200 -15.35 19.84 -4.50
N GLY A 201 -15.06 18.56 -4.74
CA GLY A 201 -14.47 18.10 -5.99
C GLY A 201 -13.01 18.53 -6.19
N ASP A 202 -12.33 18.92 -5.11
CA ASP A 202 -10.91 19.24 -5.09
C ASP A 202 -10.05 17.97 -5.04
N VAL A 203 -9.82 17.38 -6.22
CA VAL A 203 -8.97 16.19 -6.38
C VAL A 203 -7.51 16.43 -6.00
N LYS A 204 -7.03 17.69 -6.00
CA LYS A 204 -5.66 18.03 -5.61
C LYS A 204 -5.54 18.15 -4.10
N GLY A 205 -6.48 18.82 -3.44
CA GLY A 205 -6.58 18.85 -1.99
C GLY A 205 -6.76 17.45 -1.40
N TYR A 206 -7.55 16.60 -2.05
CA TYR A 206 -7.62 15.17 -1.71
C TYR A 206 -6.26 14.51 -1.81
N ALA A 207 -5.57 14.62 -2.95
CA ALA A 207 -4.27 14.00 -3.18
C ALA A 207 -3.23 14.41 -2.12
N GLN A 208 -3.17 15.71 -1.80
CA GLN A 208 -2.23 16.22 -0.81
C GLN A 208 -2.56 15.73 0.60
N SER A 209 -3.81 15.89 1.04
CA SER A 209 -4.22 15.49 2.39
C SER A 209 -4.09 13.98 2.62
N MET A 210 -4.43 13.16 1.63
CA MET A 210 -4.24 11.72 1.70
C MET A 210 -2.76 11.35 1.74
N PHE A 211 -1.91 11.95 0.90
CA PHE A 211 -0.48 11.66 0.93
C PHE A 211 0.14 11.96 2.29
N GLU A 212 -0.17 13.11 2.90
CA GLU A 212 0.33 13.48 4.22
C GLU A 212 -0.20 12.55 5.32
N ALA A 213 -1.46 12.15 5.26
CA ALA A 213 -2.02 11.18 6.20
C ALA A 213 -1.31 9.82 6.09
N GLN A 214 -1.15 9.31 4.87
CA GLN A 214 -0.51 8.01 4.62
C GLN A 214 0.99 8.02 4.94
N LYS A 215 1.66 9.15 4.72
CA LYS A 215 3.06 9.36 5.12
C LYS A 215 3.22 9.22 6.63
N LYS A 216 2.35 9.88 7.41
CA LYS A 216 2.37 9.77 8.89
C LYS A 216 2.13 8.35 9.37
N LEU A 217 1.28 7.61 8.66
CA LEU A 217 0.99 6.21 8.95
C LEU A 217 2.06 5.24 8.40
N LYS A 218 3.05 5.73 7.66
CA LYS A 218 4.13 4.96 6.99
C LYS A 218 3.60 3.95 5.96
N LEU A 219 2.63 4.38 5.16
CA LEU A 219 1.87 3.53 4.24
C LEU A 219 2.16 3.77 2.76
N LEU A 220 3.10 4.68 2.47
CA LEU A 220 3.38 5.13 1.10
C LEU A 220 3.73 4.00 0.13
N ASP A 221 4.44 2.97 0.59
CA ASP A 221 4.76 1.82 -0.27
C ASP A 221 3.52 1.04 -0.70
N ALA A 222 2.55 0.87 0.18
CA ALA A 222 1.34 0.15 -0.15
C ALA A 222 0.39 0.98 -1.00
N ASP A 223 0.32 2.29 -0.76
CA ASP A 223 -0.39 3.18 -1.68
C ASP A 223 0.24 3.14 -3.06
N ALA A 224 1.58 3.12 -3.16
CA ALA A 224 2.26 2.94 -4.43
C ALA A 224 1.85 1.61 -5.09
N ILE A 225 1.84 0.51 -4.33
CA ILE A 225 1.40 -0.80 -4.84
C ILE A 225 -0.04 -0.77 -5.32
N TYR A 226 -0.96 -0.15 -4.56
CA TYR A 226 -2.34 0.08 -4.98
C TYR A 226 -2.37 0.88 -6.29
N CYS A 227 -1.69 2.01 -6.36
CA CYS A 227 -1.62 2.86 -7.54
C CYS A 227 -1.11 2.15 -8.81
N PHE A 228 -0.06 1.34 -8.70
CA PHE A 228 0.46 0.59 -9.85
C PHE A 228 -0.37 -0.65 -10.17
N SER A 229 -0.88 -1.37 -9.16
CA SER A 229 -1.62 -2.63 -9.35
C SER A 229 -3.06 -2.40 -9.82
N ALA A 230 -3.74 -1.38 -9.28
CA ALA A 230 -5.05 -0.93 -9.72
C ALA A 230 -4.99 -0.17 -11.06
N GLY A 231 -3.81 -0.06 -11.69
CA GLY A 231 -3.64 0.56 -13.00
C GLY A 231 -3.90 2.07 -13.02
N HIS A 232 -3.91 2.74 -11.87
CA HIS A 232 -4.04 4.20 -11.81
C HIS A 232 -2.91 4.87 -12.58
N CYS A 233 -1.67 4.37 -12.46
CA CYS A 233 -0.52 4.89 -13.21
C CYS A 233 -0.52 4.60 -14.71
N ASN A 234 -1.58 3.96 -15.24
CA ASN A 234 -1.70 3.69 -16.65
C ASN A 234 -2.41 4.83 -17.41
N LYS A 235 -3.24 5.64 -16.75
CA LYS A 235 -4.10 6.57 -17.48
C LYS A 235 -3.53 7.97 -17.49
N THR A 236 -3.09 8.46 -18.64
CA THR A 236 -2.53 9.82 -18.77
C THR A 236 -3.58 10.91 -19.01
N GLU A 237 -4.85 10.55 -19.22
CA GLU A 237 -5.85 11.44 -19.81
C GLU A 237 -6.75 12.18 -18.81
N VAL A 238 -6.60 11.96 -17.50
CA VAL A 238 -7.45 12.64 -16.51
C VAL A 238 -6.96 14.06 -16.25
N THR A 239 -7.81 15.02 -16.57
CA THR A 239 -7.58 16.45 -16.38
C THR A 239 -8.43 17.00 -15.23
N ASP A 240 -7.99 18.11 -14.64
CA ASP A 240 -8.64 18.78 -13.51
C ASP A 240 -10.07 19.27 -13.80
N SER A 241 -10.50 19.31 -15.06
CA SER A 241 -11.80 19.88 -15.49
C SER A 241 -12.90 18.84 -15.71
N THR A 242 -12.61 17.55 -15.48
CA THR A 242 -13.56 16.48 -15.81
C THR A 242 -14.59 16.28 -14.69
N SER A 243 -15.89 16.24 -15.03
CA SER A 243 -16.97 16.01 -14.05
C SER A 243 -16.75 14.69 -13.31
N LEU A 244 -16.66 14.73 -11.97
CA LEU A 244 -16.25 13.58 -11.18
C LEU A 244 -17.14 12.35 -11.36
N ALA A 245 -18.47 12.49 -11.30
CA ALA A 245 -19.38 11.34 -11.31
C ALA A 245 -19.40 10.61 -12.67
N SER A 246 -19.76 11.31 -13.75
CA SER A 246 -19.88 10.70 -15.08
C SER A 246 -18.55 10.17 -15.62
N THR A 247 -17.46 10.86 -15.30
CA THR A 247 -16.12 10.42 -15.70
C THR A 247 -15.69 9.22 -14.87
N THR A 248 -15.97 9.20 -13.56
CA THR A 248 -15.68 8.03 -12.71
C THR A 248 -16.38 6.79 -13.25
N GLU A 249 -17.68 6.87 -13.53
CA GLU A 249 -18.43 5.70 -14.02
C GLU A 249 -17.89 5.21 -15.38
N ALA A 250 -17.62 6.11 -16.32
CA ALA A 250 -17.05 5.74 -17.62
C ALA A 250 -15.66 5.08 -17.49
N GLU A 251 -14.83 5.58 -16.59
CA GLU A 251 -13.50 5.03 -16.30
C GLU A 251 -13.59 3.64 -15.65
N CYS A 252 -14.50 3.47 -14.69
CA CYS A 252 -14.77 2.21 -14.01
C CYS A 252 -15.40 1.17 -14.96
N ASP A 253 -16.32 1.58 -15.82
CA ASP A 253 -16.91 0.74 -16.87
C ASP A 253 -15.86 0.27 -17.86
N SER A 254 -14.99 1.18 -18.32
CA SER A 254 -13.92 0.84 -19.24
C SER A 254 -12.94 -0.16 -18.65
N ARG A 255 -12.65 -0.07 -17.35
CA ARG A 255 -11.61 -0.86 -16.70
C ARG A 255 -12.11 -2.19 -16.16
N TYR A 256 -13.21 -2.16 -15.42
CA TYR A 256 -13.74 -3.32 -14.71
C TYR A 256 -15.00 -3.88 -15.38
N GLY A 257 -15.63 -3.13 -16.28
CA GLY A 257 -16.95 -3.47 -16.78
C GLY A 257 -18.04 -3.17 -15.77
N HIS A 258 -19.15 -2.63 -16.27
CA HIS A 258 -20.23 -2.06 -15.44
C HIS A 258 -20.72 -3.01 -14.34
N LYS A 259 -20.99 -4.27 -14.70
CA LYS A 259 -21.50 -5.27 -13.75
C LYS A 259 -20.53 -5.53 -12.58
N GLN A 260 -19.23 -5.46 -12.79
CA GLN A 260 -18.26 -5.91 -11.80
C GLN A 260 -18.08 -4.88 -10.69
N TRP A 261 -17.77 -3.63 -11.05
CA TRP A 261 -17.58 -2.59 -10.03
C TRP A 261 -18.89 -2.24 -9.32
N THR A 262 -20.04 -2.37 -9.99
CA THR A 262 -21.35 -2.16 -9.34
C THR A 262 -21.76 -3.30 -8.40
N SER A 263 -21.11 -4.47 -8.47
CA SER A 263 -21.44 -5.63 -7.63
C SER A 263 -20.58 -5.78 -6.38
N VAL A 264 -19.54 -4.94 -6.20
CA VAL A 264 -18.67 -5.01 -5.02
C VAL A 264 -19.42 -4.54 -3.78
N GLY A 265 -19.35 -5.30 -2.68
CA GLY A 265 -19.92 -4.95 -1.40
C GLY A 265 -18.88 -4.49 -0.38
N TRP A 266 -19.35 -3.88 0.71
CA TRP A 266 -18.47 -3.56 1.85
C TRP A 266 -17.81 -4.80 2.44
N THR A 267 -18.46 -5.97 2.35
CA THR A 267 -17.90 -7.24 2.84
C THR A 267 -16.66 -7.64 2.04
N ASP A 268 -16.64 -7.42 0.72
CA ASP A 268 -15.49 -7.71 -0.13
C ASP A 268 -14.30 -6.84 0.26
N PHE A 269 -14.55 -5.53 0.42
CA PHE A 269 -13.54 -4.58 0.89
C PHE A 269 -13.00 -4.92 2.28
N MET A 270 -13.88 -5.22 3.25
CA MET A 270 -13.45 -5.62 4.59
C MET A 270 -12.67 -6.94 4.59
N ALA A 271 -12.93 -7.84 3.63
CA ALA A 271 -12.13 -9.05 3.47
C ALA A 271 -10.70 -8.73 3.01
N VAL A 272 -10.51 -7.72 2.13
CA VAL A 272 -9.18 -7.17 1.77
C VAL A 272 -8.47 -6.68 3.04
N LEU A 273 -9.14 -5.83 3.82
CA LEU A 273 -8.56 -5.26 5.04
C LEU A 273 -8.24 -6.32 6.10
N ALA A 274 -9.10 -7.31 6.27
CA ALA A 274 -8.89 -8.39 7.24
C ALA A 274 -7.68 -9.25 6.88
N ARG A 275 -7.53 -9.59 5.59
CA ARG A 275 -6.33 -10.26 5.07
C ARG A 275 -5.09 -9.40 5.29
N ALA A 276 -5.22 -8.10 5.07
CA ALA A 276 -4.13 -7.17 5.30
C ALA A 276 -3.70 -7.15 6.79
N LEU A 277 -4.66 -7.00 7.70
CA LEU A 277 -4.41 -7.06 9.14
C LEU A 277 -3.76 -8.37 9.59
N ASP A 278 -4.19 -9.51 9.04
CA ASP A 278 -3.69 -10.82 9.43
C ASP A 278 -2.21 -11.03 9.07
N VAL A 279 -1.81 -10.71 7.85
CA VAL A 279 -0.39 -10.81 7.44
C VAL A 279 0.44 -9.73 8.14
N GLY A 280 -0.13 -8.56 8.44
CA GLY A 280 0.52 -7.51 9.23
C GLY A 280 0.87 -7.99 10.64
N LYS A 281 -0.09 -8.66 11.30
CA LYS A 281 0.05 -9.20 12.65
C LYS A 281 0.95 -10.43 12.74
N THR A 282 0.81 -11.37 11.81
CA THR A 282 1.54 -12.65 11.84
C THR A 282 2.89 -12.59 11.17
N HIS A 283 3.11 -11.55 10.34
CA HIS A 283 4.25 -11.41 9.43
C HIS A 283 4.42 -12.61 8.48
N GLN A 284 3.35 -13.37 8.25
CA GLN A 284 3.33 -14.60 7.46
C GLN A 284 2.11 -14.60 6.54
N ILE A 285 2.27 -15.08 5.31
CA ILE A 285 1.11 -15.40 4.49
C ILE A 285 0.50 -16.69 5.02
N PRO A 286 -0.80 -16.74 5.31
CA PRO A 286 -1.47 -17.98 5.63
C PRO A 286 -1.27 -19.00 4.51
N LYS A 287 -0.87 -20.23 4.88
CA LYS A 287 -0.53 -21.28 3.90
C LYS A 287 -1.71 -21.62 2.99
N GLU A 288 -2.92 -21.47 3.52
CA GLU A 288 -4.20 -21.65 2.84
C GLU A 288 -4.41 -20.70 1.65
N TRP A 289 -3.72 -19.56 1.59
CA TRP A 289 -3.79 -18.65 0.44
C TRP A 289 -2.98 -19.15 -0.76
N LYS A 290 -2.22 -20.24 -0.59
CA LYS A 290 -1.44 -20.90 -1.66
C LYS A 290 -0.50 -19.94 -2.40
N VAL A 291 0.01 -18.91 -1.72
CA VAL A 291 1.00 -17.99 -2.28
C VAL A 291 2.38 -18.66 -2.21
N THR A 292 2.76 -19.33 -3.30
CA THR A 292 3.99 -20.14 -3.38
C THR A 292 5.20 -19.41 -3.98
N GLY A 293 5.01 -18.17 -4.47
CA GLY A 293 6.09 -17.36 -5.01
C GLY A 293 5.67 -15.96 -5.43
N TRP A 294 6.57 -15.29 -6.15
CA TRP A 294 6.37 -13.89 -6.59
C TRP A 294 5.15 -13.73 -7.51
N SER A 295 4.95 -14.64 -8.47
CA SER A 295 3.81 -14.55 -9.39
C SER A 295 2.46 -14.66 -8.68
N SER A 296 2.30 -15.62 -7.76
CA SER A 296 1.08 -15.74 -6.95
C SER A 296 0.88 -14.52 -6.04
N LEU A 297 1.96 -13.92 -5.56
CA LEU A 297 1.87 -12.73 -4.72
C LEU A 297 1.41 -11.51 -5.52
N VAL A 298 1.97 -11.30 -6.71
CA VAL A 298 1.54 -10.21 -7.61
C VAL A 298 0.07 -10.38 -8.00
N LYS A 299 -0.38 -11.62 -8.25
CA LYS A 299 -1.80 -11.91 -8.52
C LYS A 299 -2.69 -11.53 -7.33
N LEU A 300 -2.28 -11.87 -6.11
CA LEU A 300 -3.00 -11.47 -4.90
C LEU A 300 -3.05 -9.95 -4.78
N ALA A 301 -1.91 -9.26 -4.85
CA ALA A 301 -1.84 -7.80 -4.73
C ALA A 301 -2.73 -7.08 -5.76
N ARG A 302 -2.78 -7.58 -7.00
CA ARG A 302 -3.69 -7.07 -8.03
C ARG A 302 -5.15 -7.30 -7.69
N HIS A 303 -5.51 -8.51 -7.27
CA HIS A 303 -6.88 -8.80 -6.86
C HIS A 303 -7.37 -7.87 -5.72
N GLU A 304 -6.54 -7.67 -4.70
CA GLU A 304 -6.85 -6.74 -3.60
C GLU A 304 -6.97 -5.28 -4.07
N ALA A 305 -6.06 -4.86 -4.97
CA ALA A 305 -6.08 -3.52 -5.55
C ALA A 305 -7.32 -3.30 -6.42
N ASP A 306 -7.74 -4.30 -7.21
CA ASP A 306 -8.94 -4.24 -8.05
C ASP A 306 -10.20 -4.14 -7.19
N ILE A 307 -10.33 -4.92 -6.12
CA ILE A 307 -11.46 -4.79 -5.18
C ILE A 307 -11.48 -3.39 -4.54
N SER A 308 -10.32 -2.88 -4.13
CA SER A 308 -10.22 -1.55 -3.51
C SER A 308 -10.60 -0.45 -4.50
N ALA A 309 -10.16 -0.55 -5.75
CA ALA A 309 -10.49 0.42 -6.78
C ALA A 309 -11.96 0.31 -7.25
N MET A 310 -12.52 -0.90 -7.35
CA MET A 310 -13.95 -1.08 -7.58
C MET A 310 -14.78 -0.52 -6.42
N THR A 311 -14.31 -0.65 -5.18
CA THR A 311 -14.91 0.00 -4.01
C THR A 311 -14.89 1.52 -4.18
N ALA A 312 -13.75 2.09 -4.60
CA ALA A 312 -13.63 3.51 -4.90
C ALA A 312 -14.54 3.96 -6.06
N CYS A 313 -14.77 3.11 -7.07
CA CYS A 313 -15.78 3.33 -8.11
C CYS A 313 -17.17 3.45 -7.49
N ALA A 314 -17.58 2.43 -6.73
CA ALA A 314 -18.92 2.36 -6.12
C ALA A 314 -19.19 3.49 -5.11
N MET A 315 -18.17 3.92 -4.38
CA MET A 315 -18.24 5.05 -3.43
C MET A 315 -18.04 6.42 -4.10
N GLY A 316 -17.66 6.44 -5.38
CA GLY A 316 -17.53 7.63 -6.22
C GLY A 316 -16.27 8.46 -6.00
N ASN A 317 -15.18 7.89 -5.48
CA ASN A 317 -13.88 8.54 -5.29
C ASN A 317 -12.74 8.02 -6.19
N TYR A 318 -13.03 7.16 -7.17
CA TYR A 318 -12.00 6.59 -8.07
C TYR A 318 -11.10 7.65 -8.73
N LEU A 319 -11.67 8.75 -9.23
CA LEU A 319 -10.87 9.82 -9.86
C LEU A 319 -9.99 10.59 -8.87
N CYS A 320 -10.40 10.66 -7.61
CA CYS A 320 -9.58 11.24 -6.55
C CYS A 320 -8.38 10.34 -6.25
N ASP A 321 -8.59 9.02 -6.18
CA ASP A 321 -7.51 8.04 -6.06
C ASP A 321 -6.55 8.11 -7.25
N LEU A 322 -7.09 8.23 -8.47
CA LEU A 322 -6.28 8.36 -9.68
C LEU A 322 -5.42 9.63 -9.66
N SER A 323 -6.01 10.78 -9.34
CA SER A 323 -5.29 12.06 -9.17
C SER A 323 -4.20 11.94 -8.11
N TYR A 324 -4.54 11.36 -6.95
CA TYR A 324 -3.62 11.08 -5.87
C TYR A 324 -2.42 10.22 -6.31
N CYS A 325 -2.70 9.14 -7.04
CA CYS A 325 -1.69 8.26 -7.57
C CYS A 325 -0.75 8.98 -8.55
N HIS A 326 -1.32 9.76 -9.46
CA HIS A 326 -0.57 10.54 -10.45
C HIS A 326 0.35 11.57 -9.81
N ALA A 327 -0.17 12.31 -8.84
CA ALA A 327 0.57 13.38 -8.18
C ALA A 327 1.79 12.85 -7.40
N ASN A 328 1.67 11.67 -6.77
CA ASN A 328 2.63 11.25 -5.76
C ASN A 328 3.50 10.03 -6.15
N TYR A 329 3.00 9.14 -7.00
CA TYR A 329 3.65 7.84 -7.24
C TYR A 329 4.01 7.60 -8.71
N CYS A 330 3.10 7.88 -9.63
CA CYS A 330 3.24 7.42 -11.02
C CYS A 330 4.41 8.04 -11.77
N GLN A 331 4.81 9.26 -11.42
CA GLN A 331 5.96 9.96 -12.00
C GLN A 331 7.21 9.90 -11.11
N ASN A 332 7.09 9.39 -9.88
CA ASN A 332 8.20 9.32 -8.94
C ASN A 332 9.15 8.17 -9.30
N PRO A 333 10.43 8.44 -9.64
CA PRO A 333 11.38 7.41 -10.07
C PRO A 333 11.55 6.27 -9.07
N GLN A 334 11.56 6.59 -7.77
CA GLN A 334 11.75 5.60 -6.70
C GLN A 334 10.62 4.56 -6.71
N TYR A 335 9.36 5.01 -6.82
CA TYR A 335 8.22 4.10 -6.84
C TYR A 335 8.07 3.38 -8.18
N ARG A 336 8.40 4.04 -9.30
CA ARG A 336 8.42 3.40 -10.62
C ARG A 336 9.44 2.28 -10.71
N GLU A 337 10.65 2.48 -10.18
CA GLU A 337 11.69 1.43 -10.18
C GLU A 337 11.24 0.22 -9.35
N ARG A 338 10.59 0.47 -8.20
CA ARG A 338 10.18 -0.59 -7.27
C ARG A 338 8.91 -1.32 -7.66
N PHE A 339 7.92 -0.60 -8.20
CA PHE A 339 6.54 -1.07 -8.38
C PHE A 339 6.01 -0.89 -9.80
N GLY A 340 6.74 -0.24 -10.70
CA GLY A 340 6.32 -0.01 -12.08
C GLY A 340 6.19 -1.28 -12.92
N ASN A 341 6.63 -2.45 -12.42
CA ASN A 341 6.33 -3.75 -13.04
C ASN A 341 4.95 -4.31 -12.65
N LEU A 342 4.27 -3.70 -11.67
CA LEU A 342 2.91 -4.02 -11.32
C LEU A 342 1.94 -3.38 -12.33
N SER A 343 2.29 -2.20 -12.85
CA SER A 343 1.59 -1.55 -13.97
C SER A 343 1.91 -2.19 -15.33
N TRP A 344 0.97 -2.09 -16.27
CA TRP A 344 1.15 -2.35 -17.72
C TRP A 344 1.65 -3.72 -18.22
N VAL A 345 1.64 -4.80 -17.45
CA VAL A 345 2.12 -6.10 -17.97
C VAL A 345 1.02 -6.99 -18.60
N TYR A 346 -0.27 -6.64 -18.52
CA TYR A 346 -1.30 -7.46 -19.17
C TYR A 346 -2.36 -6.59 -19.87
N PRO A 347 -2.79 -6.95 -21.09
CA PRO A 347 -3.97 -6.35 -21.70
C PRO A 347 -5.16 -6.53 -20.74
N ASP A 348 -6.15 -5.63 -20.81
CA ASP A 348 -7.35 -5.49 -19.95
C ASP A 348 -8.30 -6.71 -19.93
N VAL A 349 -7.76 -7.92 -19.99
CA VAL A 349 -8.49 -9.18 -20.11
C VAL A 349 -8.76 -9.71 -18.69
N TRP A 350 -9.77 -9.13 -18.03
CA TRP A 350 -10.48 -9.80 -16.93
C TRP A 350 -11.39 -10.95 -17.45
N GLU A 351 -11.31 -11.28 -18.74
CA GLU A 351 -12.35 -11.98 -19.49
C GLU A 351 -12.44 -13.52 -19.27
N SER A 352 -11.70 -14.17 -18.36
CA SER A 352 -11.73 -15.65 -18.34
C SER A 352 -11.41 -16.39 -17.04
N SER A 353 -11.72 -15.86 -15.85
CA SER A 353 -11.55 -16.63 -14.60
C SER A 353 -12.78 -16.64 -13.68
N GLN A 354 -13.95 -16.88 -14.27
CA GLN A 354 -15.13 -17.39 -13.55
C GLN A 354 -15.24 -18.91 -13.69
#